data_AF-A0A183K621-F1
#
_entry.id   AF-A0A183K621-F1
#
_cell.length_a   1.000
_cell.length_b   1.000
_cell.length_c   1.000
_cell.angle_alpha   90.00
_cell.angle_beta   90.00
_cell.angle_gamma   90.00
#
_symmetry.space_group_name_H-M   'P 1'
#
loop_
_entity.id
_entity.type
_entity.pdbx_description
1 polymer ?
#
loop_
_entity_poly.entity_id
_entity_poly.type
_entity_poly.pdbx_seq_one_letter_code
_entity_poly.pdbx_strand_id
1 'polypeptide(L)'
;LYGAETWRTTTTTIKKVQVFINSCLRKILNIDWPDTISNSLLWERTNQLPAEEEIRNRRWKWIGNTLRKSSNCITRQDLTWNPEGRRKRGRPKKKITSGHKSRYEKDE
;
A
#
# COMPACT_ATOMS: atom_id res chain seq x y z
N LEU A 1 4.07 -2.67 7.63
CA LEU A 1 3.10 -2.58 6.50
C LEU A 1 3.80 -1.93 5.31
N TYR A 2 4.37 -2.75 4.41
CA TYR A 2 5.04 -2.25 3.20
C TYR A 2 3.99 -1.91 2.13
N GLY A 3 4.11 -0.74 1.48
CA GLY A 3 3.22 -0.32 0.40
C GLY A 3 1.84 0.15 0.82
N ALA A 4 1.56 0.27 2.12
CA ALA A 4 0.27 0.78 2.62
C ALA A 4 0.05 2.27 2.29
N GLU A 5 1.09 2.98 1.84
CA GLU A 5 0.99 4.39 1.46
C GLU A 5 0.10 4.60 0.22
N THR A 6 0.10 3.66 -0.72
CA THR A 6 -0.53 3.83 -2.05
C THR A 6 -1.78 2.98 -2.25
N TRP A 7 -2.11 2.08 -1.31
CA TRP A 7 -3.28 1.20 -1.42
C TRP A 7 -4.56 1.89 -0.98
N ARG A 8 -5.69 1.50 -1.57
CA ARG A 8 -7.01 1.88 -1.04
C ARG A 8 -7.26 1.13 0.28
N THR A 9 -7.36 1.86 1.38
CA THR A 9 -7.74 1.29 2.68
C THR A 9 -9.22 1.44 2.92
N THR A 10 -9.90 0.31 3.07
CA THR A 10 -11.27 0.28 3.59
C THR A 10 -11.24 0.05 5.10
N THR A 11 -12.26 0.52 5.81
CA THR A 11 -12.43 0.27 7.25
C THR A 11 -12.40 -1.21 7.58
N THR A 12 -12.93 -2.06 6.70
CA THR A 12 -12.89 -3.52 6.84
C THR A 12 -11.48 -4.09 6.79
N THR A 13 -10.64 -3.64 5.85
CA THR A 13 -9.24 -4.10 5.73
C THR A 13 -8.42 -3.62 6.92
N ILE A 14 -8.60 -2.36 7.35
CA ILE A 14 -7.94 -1.81 8.53
C ILE A 14 -8.31 -2.63 9.78
N LYS A 15 -9.60 -2.92 9.99
CA LYS A 15 -10.07 -3.74 11.13
C LYS A 15 -9.44 -5.13 11.12
N LYS A 16 -9.35 -5.80 9.97
CA LYS A 16 -8.70 -7.12 9.86
C LYS A 16 -7.22 -7.06 10.25
N VAL A 17 -6.51 -6.05 9.76
CA VAL A 17 -5.09 -5.82 10.12
C VAL A 17 -4.94 -5.55 11.63
N GLN A 18 -5.82 -4.74 12.22
CA GLN A 18 -5.80 -4.46 13.65
C GLN A 18 -6.01 -5.72 14.50
N VAL A 19 -6.98 -6.57 14.14
CA VAL A 19 -7.24 -7.83 14.85
C VAL A 19 -6.03 -8.76 14.77
N PHE A 20 -5.39 -8.85 13.60
CA PHE A 20 -4.16 -9.62 13.44
C PHE A 20 -3.04 -9.10 14.35
N ILE A 21 -2.78 -7.78 14.34
CA ILE A 21 -1.76 -7.16 15.19
C ILE A 21 -2.05 -7.41 16.68
N ASN A 22 -3.30 -7.20 17.12
CA ASN A 22 -3.69 -7.43 18.51
C ASN A 22 -3.50 -8.90 18.92
N SER A 23 -3.79 -9.85 18.02
CA SER A 23 -3.53 -11.27 18.27
C SER A 23 -2.04 -11.56 18.44
N CYS A 24 -1.18 -10.97 17.60
CA CYS A 24 0.27 -11.09 17.75
C CYS A 24 0.77 -10.48 19.06
N LEU A 25 0.30 -9.29 19.43
CA LEU A 25 0.72 -8.61 20.66
C LEU A 25 0.35 -9.41 21.91
N ARG A 26 -0.85 -10.02 21.95
CA ARG A 26 -1.25 -10.89 23.07
C ARG A 26 -0.36 -12.12 23.20
N LYS A 27 0.01 -12.75 22.08
CA LYS A 27 0.93 -13.89 22.07
C LYS A 27 2.34 -13.48 22.55
N ILE A 28 2.84 -12.32 22.14
CA ILE A 28 4.16 -11.81 22.57
C ILE A 28 4.18 -11.52 24.06
N LEU A 29 3.09 -10.98 24.61
CA LEU A 29 2.95 -10.71 26.04
C LEU A 29 2.56 -11.94 26.86
N ASN A 30 2.44 -13.11 26.23
CA ASN A 30 1.98 -14.36 26.83
C ASN A 30 0.67 -14.22 27.64
N ILE A 31 -0.27 -13.44 27.10
CA ILE A 31 -1.59 -13.24 27.69
C ILE A 31 -2.48 -14.39 27.23
N ASP A 32 -2.66 -15.35 28.13
CA ASP A 32 -3.57 -16.46 27.95
C ASP A 32 -4.89 -16.21 28.65
N TRP A 33 -5.89 -17.01 28.30
CA TRP A 33 -7.12 -17.08 29.07
C TRP A 33 -6.79 -17.62 30.48
N PRO A 34 -7.21 -17.00 31.60
CA PRO A 34 -8.36 -16.11 31.81
C PRO A 34 -8.05 -14.60 31.84
N ASP A 35 -6.81 -14.19 31.57
CA ASP A 35 -6.40 -12.78 31.69
C ASP A 35 -7.05 -11.91 30.60
N THR A 36 -8.06 -11.14 31.00
CA THR A 36 -8.82 -10.28 30.10
C THR A 36 -8.24 -8.87 30.11
N ILE A 37 -7.35 -8.59 29.17
CA ILE A 37 -6.77 -7.25 28.95
C ILE A 37 -7.54 -6.49 27.87
N SER A 38 -7.90 -5.23 28.16
CA SER A 38 -8.52 -4.32 27.19
C SER A 38 -7.53 -3.95 26.08
N ASN A 39 -8.05 -3.63 24.88
CA ASN A 39 -7.18 -3.25 23.76
C ASN A 39 -6.40 -1.96 24.03
N SER A 40 -6.97 -1.00 24.77
CA SER A 40 -6.27 0.24 25.12
C SER A 40 -5.07 -0.03 26.03
N LEU A 41 -5.23 -0.87 27.05
CA LEU A 41 -4.14 -1.24 27.96
C LEU A 41 -3.06 -2.05 27.24
N LEU A 42 -3.45 -2.91 26.29
CA LEU A 42 -2.51 -3.64 25.45
C LEU A 42 -1.60 -2.70 24.66
N TRP A 43 -2.17 -1.64 24.07
CA TRP A 43 -1.43 -0.65 23.28
C TRP A 43 -0.55 0.24 24.15
N GLU A 44 -1.04 0.67 25.31
CA GLU A 44 -0.27 1.43 26.30
C GLU A 44 0.96 0.65 26.77
N ARG A 45 0.79 -0.63 27.14
CA ARG A 45 1.88 -1.48 27.61
C ARG A 45 2.94 -1.77 26.54
N THR A 46 2.56 -1.73 25.27
CA THR A 46 3.45 -2.00 24.13
C THR A 46 3.97 -0.73 23.45
N ASN A 47 3.54 0.46 23.91
CA ASN A 47 3.76 1.74 23.24
C ASN A 47 3.41 1.70 21.74
N GLN A 48 2.42 0.90 21.36
CA GLN A 48 1.99 0.75 19.97
C GLN A 48 0.79 1.65 19.67
N LEU A 49 0.77 2.20 18.45
CA LEU A 49 -0.38 2.93 17.95
C LEU A 49 -1.37 1.98 17.24
N PRO A 50 -2.66 2.34 17.17
CA PRO A 50 -3.60 1.66 16.30
C PRO A 50 -3.10 1.66 14.84
N ALA A 51 -3.37 0.56 14.13
CA ALA A 51 -2.92 0.34 12.76
C ALA A 51 -3.38 1.44 11.79
N GLU A 52 -4.57 2.01 12.04
CA GLU A 52 -5.09 3.13 11.26
C GLU A 52 -4.19 4.37 11.36
N GLU A 53 -3.74 4.70 12.56
CA GLU A 53 -2.90 5.87 12.81
C GLU A 53 -1.51 5.69 12.22
N GLU A 54 -0.94 4.49 12.35
CA GLU A 54 0.35 4.15 11.73
C GLU A 54 0.27 4.26 10.20
N ILE A 55 -0.80 3.76 9.58
CA ILE A 55 -1.01 3.89 8.13
C ILE A 55 -1.18 5.35 7.72
N ARG A 56 -1.95 6.13 8.49
CA ARG A 56 -2.16 7.56 8.25
C ARG A 56 -0.84 8.34 8.32
N ASN A 57 -0.03 8.08 9.34
CA ASN A 57 1.26 8.74 9.52
C ASN A 57 2.23 8.41 8.39
N ARG A 58 2.28 7.15 7.93
CA ARG A 58 3.09 6.74 6.77
C ARG A 58 2.65 7.43 5.49
N ARG A 59 1.33 7.52 5.24
CA ARG A 59 0.79 8.24 4.08
C ARG A 59 1.18 9.71 4.08
N TRP A 60 1.02 10.41 5.20
CA TRP A 60 1.40 11.81 5.29
C TRP A 60 2.90 12.02 5.12
N LYS A 61 3.74 11.16 5.69
CA LYS A 61 5.19 11.18 5.46
C LYS A 61 5.53 11.00 3.98
N TRP A 62 4.86 10.07 3.30
CA TRP A 62 5.06 9.82 1.86
C TRP A 62 4.60 11.00 1.00
N ILE A 63 3.41 11.55 1.26
CA ILE A 63 2.91 12.75 0.57
C ILE A 63 3.88 13.92 0.76
N GLY A 64 4.31 14.18 2.00
CA GLY A 64 5.27 15.25 2.29
C GLY A 64 6.61 15.04 1.58
N ASN A 65 7.09 13.80 1.48
CA ASN A 65 8.29 13.48 0.73
C ASN A 65 8.12 13.74 -0.78
N THR A 66 6.99 13.32 -1.36
CA THR A 66 6.67 13.54 -2.78
C THR A 66 6.53 15.03 -3.11
N LEU A 67 5.91 15.81 -2.22
CA LEU A 67 5.76 17.26 -2.38
C LEU A 67 7.06 18.05 -2.23
N ARG A 68 8.11 17.47 -1.64
CA ARG A 68 9.46 18.09 -1.61
C ARG A 68 10.26 17.85 -2.89
N LYS A 69 9.85 16.93 -3.76
CA LYS A 69 10.51 16.72 -5.06
C LYS A 69 10.18 17.84 -6.05
N SER A 70 11.00 18.01 -7.08
CA SER A 70 10.79 18.98 -8.15
C SER A 70 9.41 18.83 -8.82
N SER A 71 8.84 19.93 -9.32
CA SER A 71 7.56 19.93 -10.07
C SER A 71 7.56 18.99 -11.27
N ASN A 72 8.72 18.82 -11.91
CA ASN A 72 8.89 17.96 -13.08
C ASN A 72 9.02 16.47 -12.74
N CYS A 73 9.05 16.10 -11.44
CA CYS A 73 9.16 14.71 -11.05
C CYS A 73 7.83 13.98 -11.29
N ILE A 74 7.89 12.87 -12.03
CA ILE A 74 6.73 12.03 -12.40
C ILE A 74 5.87 11.72 -11.17
N THR A 75 6.47 11.33 -10.05
CA THR A 75 5.72 10.99 -8.82
C THR A 75 4.92 12.16 -8.24
N ARG A 76 5.36 13.40 -8.45
CA ARG A 76 4.66 14.60 -7.98
C ARG A 76 3.52 14.98 -8.93
N GLN A 77 3.73 14.83 -10.23
CA GLN A 77 2.69 15.02 -11.25
C GLN A 77 1.59 13.97 -11.11
N ASP A 78 1.97 12.70 -10.93
CA ASP A 78 1.06 11.56 -10.72
C ASP A 78 0.14 11.76 -9.51
N LEU A 79 0.62 12.43 -8.46
CA LEU A 79 -0.19 12.70 -7.26
C LEU A 79 -1.38 13.61 -7.55
N THR A 80 -1.22 14.57 -8.47
CA THR A 80 -2.26 15.51 -8.91
C THR A 80 -3.03 15.04 -10.14
N TRP A 81 -2.53 13.99 -10.80
CA TRP A 81 -3.08 13.52 -12.06
C TRP A 81 -4.39 12.77 -11.84
N ASN A 82 -5.47 13.28 -12.43
CA ASN A 82 -6.74 12.57 -12.51
C ASN A 82 -6.89 12.00 -13.93
N PRO A 83 -6.54 10.72 -14.17
CA PRO A 83 -6.60 10.15 -15.50
C PRO A 83 -8.05 10.07 -15.98
N GLU A 84 -8.34 10.71 -17.11
CA GLU A 84 -9.64 10.58 -17.76
C GLU A 84 -9.83 9.18 -18.34
N GLY A 85 -11.03 8.63 -18.16
CA GLY A 85 -11.43 7.34 -18.72
C GLY A 85 -11.54 6.20 -17.72
N ARG A 86 -12.14 5.10 -18.18
CA ARG A 86 -12.40 3.91 -17.36
C ARG A 86 -11.39 2.82 -17.69
N ARG A 87 -10.59 2.38 -16.71
CA ARG A 87 -9.73 1.19 -16.88
C ARG A 87 -10.62 -0.02 -17.15
N LYS A 88 -10.33 -0.76 -18.23
CA LYS A 88 -11.02 -2.02 -18.53
C LYS A 88 -10.84 -2.98 -17.36
N ARG A 89 -11.94 -3.56 -16.87
CA ARG A 89 -11.89 -4.60 -15.85
C ARG A 89 -11.23 -5.85 -16.44
N GLY A 90 -10.35 -6.49 -15.67
CA GLY A 90 -9.67 -7.73 -16.07
C GLY A 90 -8.21 -7.54 -16.49
N ARG A 91 -7.60 -8.66 -16.90
CA ARG A 91 -6.18 -8.74 -17.29
C ARG A 91 -5.94 -7.98 -18.60
N PRO A 92 -4.83 -7.24 -18.75
CA PRO A 92 -4.42 -6.67 -20.04
C PRO A 92 -4.33 -7.77 -21.11
N LYS A 93 -4.93 -7.55 -22.28
CA LYS A 93 -4.81 -8.47 -23.42
C LYS A 93 -3.35 -8.51 -23.86
N LYS A 94 -2.76 -9.72 -23.93
CA LYS A 94 -1.43 -9.92 -24.55
C LYS A 94 -1.57 -9.58 -26.04
N LYS A 95 -0.85 -8.57 -26.53
CA LYS A 95 -0.64 -8.40 -27.97
C LYS A 95 0.49 -9.34 -28.37
N ILE A 96 0.20 -10.37 -29.16
CA ILE A 96 1.23 -11.17 -29.83
C ILE A 96 1.63 -10.37 -31.05
N THR A 97 2.77 -9.67 -31.00
CA THR A 97 3.33 -9.02 -32.18
C THR A 97 4.05 -10.09 -33.00
N SER A 98 3.34 -10.71 -33.94
CA SER A 98 3.97 -11.58 -34.94
C SER A 98 4.69 -10.70 -35.98
N GLY A 99 6.02 -10.78 -36.01
CA GLY A 99 6.83 -10.40 -37.18
C GLY A 99 7.74 -9.20 -37.01
N HIS A 100 8.89 -9.39 -36.36
CA HIS A 100 10.12 -8.76 -36.84
C HIS A 100 10.47 -9.43 -38.19
N LYS A 101 10.03 -8.85 -39.31
CA LYS A 101 10.68 -9.11 -40.60
C LYS A 101 11.95 -8.28 -40.61
N SER A 102 13.10 -8.93 -40.43
CA SER A 102 14.40 -8.36 -40.77
C SER A 102 14.38 -7.96 -42.23
N ARG A 103 14.58 -6.67 -42.50
CA ARG A 103 14.75 -6.13 -43.85
C ARG A 103 16.24 -5.82 -44.02
N TYR A 104 17.03 -6.85 -44.35
CA TYR A 104 18.42 -6.72 -44.80
C TYR A 104 18.75 -7.85 -45.78
N GLU A 105 18.53 -7.57 -47.06
CA GLU A 105 19.18 -8.11 -48.27
C GLU A 105 19.01 -6.91 -49.23
N LYS A 106 19.92 -5.92 -49.32
CA LYS A 106 21.27 -5.89 -49.92
C LYS A 106 21.35 -6.54 -51.29
N ASP A 107 21.14 -5.68 -52.29
CA ASP A 107 22.01 -5.42 -53.45
C ASP A 107 22.59 -6.63 -54.21
N GLU A 108 21.97 -6.94 -55.36
CA GLU A 108 22.61 -7.14 -56.68
C GLU A 108 21.58 -7.04 -57.82
#